data_AF-A0A2K8XPA2-F1
#
_entry.id   AF-A0A2K8XPA2-F1
#
_cell.length_a   1.000
_cell.length_b   1.000
_cell.length_c   1.000
_cell.angle_alpha   90.00
_cell.angle_beta   90.00
_cell.angle_gamma   90.00
#
_symmetry.space_group_name_H-M   'P 1'
#
loop_
_entity.id
_entity.type
_entity.pdbx_description
1 polymer ?
#
loop_
_entity_poly.entity_id
_entity_poly.type
_entity_poly.pdbx_seq_one_letter_code
_entity_poly.pdbx_strand_id
1 'polypeptide(L)'
;MKENEIIKYLDIVFKDITNFESVSVNNPIMKVLKHETEEERDKFFLVVESVELFAKNKDLIKKDGDGDFFKLTDRGRKLKESNSSYKSFCFKEKIRSADFKKLAILIAIIGIILRIVWRCEDSQKVQLPNNKHGILNDSLSEKPYNKNQNTSKSLLDTLETKKE
;
A
#
# COMPACT_ATOMS: atom_id res chain seq x y z
N MET A 1 -6.34 4.14 34.12
CA MET A 1 -7.00 3.20 33.19
C MET A 1 -6.07 2.89 32.01
N LYS A 2 -6.10 1.68 31.44
CA LYS A 2 -5.24 1.35 30.27
C LYS A 2 -5.84 1.92 28.99
N GLU A 3 -5.00 2.35 28.04
CA GLU A 3 -5.46 2.95 26.77
C GLU A 3 -6.41 2.02 25.99
N ASN A 4 -6.17 0.71 25.98
CA ASN A 4 -7.05 -0.26 25.32
C ASN A 4 -8.47 -0.27 25.88
N GLU A 5 -8.64 -0.04 27.19
CA GLU A 5 -9.96 0.02 27.82
C GLU A 5 -10.66 1.32 27.44
N ILE A 6 -9.94 2.44 27.45
CA ILE A 6 -10.46 3.74 27.01
C ILE A 6 -10.95 3.66 25.56
N ILE A 7 -10.16 3.06 24.67
CA ILE A 7 -10.55 2.86 23.26
C ILE A 7 -11.82 2.00 23.14
N LYS A 8 -11.98 0.97 23.97
CA LYS A 8 -13.18 0.13 23.95
C LYS A 8 -14.44 0.95 24.26
N TYR A 9 -14.39 1.81 25.28
CA TYR A 9 -15.51 2.68 25.64
C TYR A 9 -15.73 3.80 24.61
N LEU A 10 -14.65 4.34 24.04
CA LEU A 10 -14.73 5.30 22.93
C LEU A 10 -15.48 4.69 21.73
N ASP A 11 -15.16 3.46 21.34
CA ASP A 11 -15.84 2.78 20.23
C ASP A 11 -17.34 2.58 20.52
N ILE A 12 -17.73 2.33 21.79
CA ILE A 12 -19.13 2.26 22.22
C ILE A 12 -19.81 3.62 22.06
N VAL A 13 -19.17 4.69 22.55
CA VAL A 13 -19.67 6.07 22.43
C VAL A 13 -19.89 6.41 20.97
N PHE A 14 -18.88 6.21 20.12
CA PHE A 14 -18.96 6.55 18.69
C PHE A 14 -20.01 5.72 17.96
N LYS A 15 -20.27 4.48 18.37
CA LYS A 15 -21.37 3.69 17.80
C LYS A 15 -22.74 4.30 18.08
N ASP A 16 -22.96 4.82 19.28
CA ASP A 16 -24.26 5.34 19.74
C ASP A 16 -24.55 6.76 19.23
N ILE A 17 -23.57 7.47 18.65
CA ILE A 17 -23.77 8.81 18.09
C ILE A 17 -24.81 8.81 16.98
N THR A 18 -25.85 9.63 17.16
CA THR A 18 -26.89 9.93 16.16
C THR A 18 -26.82 11.37 15.65
N ASN A 19 -26.40 12.32 16.49
CA ASN A 19 -26.25 13.74 16.15
C ASN A 19 -24.79 14.19 16.34
N PHE A 20 -24.18 14.75 15.29
CA PHE A 20 -22.77 15.19 15.33
C PHE A 20 -22.56 16.51 16.09
N GLU A 21 -23.62 17.27 16.32
CA GLU A 21 -23.59 18.57 16.99
C GLU A 21 -23.77 18.46 18.51
N SER A 22 -24.29 17.32 18.98
CA SER A 22 -24.59 17.07 20.38
C SER A 22 -24.33 15.59 20.71
N VAL A 23 -23.08 15.31 21.07
CA VAL A 23 -22.57 13.99 21.44
C VAL A 23 -22.38 13.92 22.94
N SER A 24 -23.00 12.94 23.57
CA SER A 24 -22.82 12.65 24.98
C SER A 24 -21.90 11.42 25.15
N VAL A 25 -20.91 11.54 26.03
CA VAL A 25 -19.98 10.46 26.38
C VAL A 25 -20.56 9.58 27.50
N ASN A 26 -21.31 10.19 28.43
CA ASN A 26 -21.89 9.51 29.58
C ASN A 26 -22.98 8.49 29.20
N ASN A 27 -23.93 8.86 28.33
CA ASN A 27 -25.11 8.04 28.04
C ASN A 27 -24.75 6.66 27.45
N PRO A 28 -23.84 6.55 26.45
CA PRO A 28 -23.46 5.25 25.91
C PRO A 28 -22.73 4.37 26.93
N ILE A 29 -21.91 4.97 27.80
CA ILE A 29 -21.16 4.26 28.84
C ILE A 29 -22.11 3.78 29.96
N MET A 30 -23.12 4.58 30.30
CA MET A 30 -24.10 4.26 31.33
C MET A 30 -24.94 3.02 30.97
N LYS A 31 -25.13 2.76 29.67
CA LYS A 31 -25.80 1.55 29.18
C LYS A 31 -25.01 0.27 29.42
N VAL A 32 -23.69 0.35 29.62
CA VAL A 32 -22.80 -0.83 29.69
C VAL A 32 -22.07 -0.97 31.03
N LEU A 33 -22.10 0.05 31.88
CA LEU A 33 -21.44 0.04 33.18
C LEU A 33 -22.47 0.26 34.30
N LYS A 34 -22.42 -0.59 35.32
CA LYS A 34 -23.21 -0.43 36.54
C LYS A 34 -22.74 0.80 37.32
N HIS A 35 -23.66 1.41 38.04
CA HIS A 35 -23.47 2.66 38.79
C HIS A 35 -24.41 2.72 40.01
N GLU A 36 -24.76 1.57 40.58
CA GLU A 36 -25.74 1.46 41.66
C GLU A 36 -25.09 1.75 43.01
N THR A 37 -23.85 1.29 43.20
CA THR A 37 -23.05 1.56 44.41
C THR A 37 -22.18 2.80 44.24
N GLU A 38 -21.68 3.34 45.36
CA GLU A 38 -20.73 4.47 45.34
C GLU A 38 -19.44 4.13 44.59
N GLU A 39 -18.85 2.96 44.87
CA GLU A 39 -17.66 2.48 44.16
C GLU A 39 -17.89 2.32 42.65
N GLU A 40 -19.08 1.85 42.25
CA GLU A 40 -19.45 1.72 40.84
C GLU A 40 -19.63 3.10 40.17
N ARG A 41 -20.22 4.08 40.87
CA ARG A 41 -20.34 5.45 40.37
C ARG A 41 -18.98 6.11 40.18
N ASP A 42 -18.08 5.99 41.15
CA ASP A 42 -16.74 6.56 41.05
C ASP A 42 -15.98 5.97 39.86
N LYS A 43 -16.10 4.66 39.68
CA LYS A 43 -15.56 3.98 38.50
C LYS A 43 -16.19 4.47 37.20
N PHE A 44 -17.51 4.67 37.19
CA PHE A 44 -18.23 5.21 36.03
C PHE A 44 -17.70 6.60 35.64
N PHE A 45 -17.64 7.54 36.58
CA PHE A 45 -17.16 8.89 36.31
C PHE A 45 -15.71 8.89 35.83
N LEU A 46 -14.85 8.06 36.44
CA LEU A 46 -13.46 7.91 36.01
C LEU A 46 -13.34 7.38 34.57
N VAL A 47 -14.23 6.46 34.15
CA VAL A 47 -14.29 5.99 32.76
C VAL A 47 -14.72 7.10 31.82
N VAL A 48 -15.80 7.82 32.15
CA VAL A 48 -16.34 8.92 31.33
C VAL A 48 -15.26 9.99 31.12
N GLU A 49 -14.64 10.46 32.20
CA GLU A 49 -13.60 11.48 32.16
C GLU A 49 -12.40 11.01 31.31
N SER A 50 -11.95 9.76 31.50
CA SER A 50 -10.84 9.20 30.73
C SER A 50 -11.13 9.14 29.23
N VAL A 51 -12.37 8.77 28.85
CA VAL A 51 -12.79 8.69 27.44
C VAL A 51 -12.94 10.08 26.83
N GLU A 52 -13.52 11.02 27.56
CA GLU A 52 -13.67 12.40 27.12
C GLU A 52 -12.32 13.07 26.90
N LEU A 53 -11.41 12.97 27.88
CA LEU A 53 -10.06 13.52 27.77
C LEU A 53 -9.31 12.91 26.58
N PHE A 54 -9.43 11.59 26.39
CA PHE A 54 -8.84 10.92 25.24
C PHE A 54 -9.43 11.41 23.91
N ALA A 55 -10.75 11.53 23.81
CA ALA A 55 -11.43 12.02 22.61
C ALA A 55 -11.02 13.47 22.28
N LYS A 56 -10.91 14.35 23.28
CA LYS A 56 -10.40 15.73 23.13
C LYS A 56 -8.94 15.73 22.66
N ASN A 57 -8.09 14.95 23.29
CA ASN A 57 -6.66 14.88 22.96
C ASN A 57 -6.39 14.29 21.57
N LYS A 58 -7.27 13.41 21.08
CA LYS A 58 -7.21 12.87 19.73
C LYS A 58 -7.99 13.69 18.71
N ASP A 59 -8.44 14.89 19.08
CA ASP A 59 -9.17 15.80 18.19
C ASP A 59 -10.41 15.12 17.57
N LEU A 60 -11.14 14.32 18.35
CA LEU A 60 -12.36 13.63 17.90
C LEU A 60 -13.62 14.42 18.27
N ILE A 61 -13.57 15.10 19.42
CA ILE A 61 -14.61 16.03 19.89
C ILE A 61 -13.99 17.39 20.11
N LYS A 62 -14.79 18.45 19.98
CA LYS A 62 -14.34 19.81 20.29
C LYS A 62 -13.95 19.94 21.76
N LYS A 63 -12.97 20.81 22.03
CA LYS A 63 -12.49 21.10 23.39
C LYS A 63 -13.56 21.81 24.21
N ASP A 64 -14.27 22.73 23.56
CA ASP A 64 -15.40 23.44 24.14
C ASP A 64 -16.68 22.62 23.93
N GLY A 65 -17.41 22.40 25.02
CA GLY A 65 -18.70 21.71 25.06
C GLY A 65 -19.68 22.50 25.90
N ASP A 66 -20.97 22.21 25.72
CA ASP A 66 -22.04 22.77 26.54
C ASP A 66 -22.46 21.70 27.57
N GLY A 67 -21.94 21.83 28.79
CA GLY A 67 -22.08 20.80 29.82
C GLY A 67 -21.53 19.44 29.36
N ASP A 68 -22.41 18.42 29.37
CA ASP A 68 -22.08 17.03 29.03
C ASP A 68 -22.14 16.73 27.52
N PHE A 69 -22.43 17.73 26.68
CA PHE A 69 -22.59 17.58 25.24
C PHE A 69 -21.47 18.24 24.45
N PHE A 70 -20.91 17.47 23.52
CA PHE A 70 -19.80 17.88 22.68
C PHE A 70 -20.16 17.82 21.20
N LYS A 71 -19.58 18.72 20.41
CA LYS A 71 -19.63 18.65 18.95
C LYS A 71 -18.48 17.80 18.43
N LEU A 72 -18.73 16.98 17.41
CA LEU A 72 -17.66 16.28 16.70
C LEU A 72 -16.80 17.25 15.89
N THR A 73 -15.49 16.97 15.87
CA THR A 73 -14.57 17.58 14.91
C THR A 73 -14.72 16.92 13.53
N ASP A 74 -14.04 17.44 12.51
CA ASP A 74 -13.99 16.78 11.20
C ASP A 74 -13.35 15.39 11.28
N ARG A 75 -12.37 15.20 12.16
CA ARG A 75 -11.74 13.90 12.37
C ARG A 75 -12.67 12.94 13.10
N GLY A 76 -13.41 13.41 14.10
CA GLY A 76 -14.45 12.62 14.77
C GLY A 76 -15.57 12.20 13.82
N ARG A 77 -16.02 13.11 12.95
CA ARG A 77 -17.00 12.80 11.90
C ARG A 77 -16.51 11.69 10.98
N LYS A 78 -15.28 11.81 10.46
CA LYS A 78 -14.65 10.77 9.62
C LYS A 78 -14.55 9.42 10.33
N LEU A 79 -14.21 9.42 11.63
CA LEU A 79 -14.20 8.19 12.42
C LEU A 79 -15.59 7.55 12.47
N LYS A 80 -16.62 8.33 12.81
CA LYS A 80 -18.01 7.87 12.84
C LYS A 80 -18.49 7.33 11.49
N GLU A 81 -18.27 8.09 10.42
CA GLU A 81 -18.67 7.75 9.05
C GLU A 81 -17.94 6.51 8.53
N SER A 82 -16.69 6.28 8.97
CA SER A 82 -15.93 5.09 8.59
C SER A 82 -16.53 3.78 9.12
N ASN A 83 -17.44 3.87 10.11
CA ASN A 83 -18.03 2.74 10.82
C ASN A 83 -17.00 1.69 11.26
N SER A 84 -15.81 2.16 11.66
CA SER A 84 -14.69 1.33 12.05
C SER A 84 -14.23 1.65 13.47
N SER A 85 -13.55 0.71 14.12
CA SER A 85 -12.95 0.98 15.43
C SER A 85 -11.89 2.08 15.33
N TYR A 86 -11.66 2.80 16.41
CA TYR A 86 -10.64 3.86 16.47
C TYR A 86 -9.25 3.37 16.02
N LYS A 87 -8.86 2.14 16.41
CA LYS A 87 -7.58 1.54 15.99
C LYS A 87 -7.52 1.31 14.48
N SER A 88 -8.56 0.72 13.90
CA SER A 88 -8.62 0.47 12.46
C SER A 88 -8.66 1.77 11.67
N PHE A 89 -9.39 2.78 12.16
CA PHE A 89 -9.41 4.11 11.59
C PHE A 89 -8.01 4.75 11.57
N CYS A 90 -7.32 4.77 12.72
CA CYS A 90 -5.96 5.31 12.81
C CYS A 90 -4.97 4.56 11.90
N PHE A 91 -5.09 3.23 11.79
CA PHE A 91 -4.27 2.44 10.89
C PHE A 91 -4.50 2.82 9.42
N LYS A 92 -5.76 2.98 9.01
CA LYS A 92 -6.12 3.42 7.65
C LYS A 92 -5.66 4.85 7.39
N GLU A 93 -5.80 5.77 8.33
CA GLU A 93 -5.26 7.14 8.22
C GLU A 93 -3.75 7.11 7.99
N LYS A 94 -3.02 6.30 8.78
CA LYS A 94 -1.57 6.16 8.66
C LYS A 94 -1.15 5.62 7.29
N ILE A 95 -1.84 4.59 6.78
CA ILE A 95 -1.61 4.06 5.44
C ILE A 95 -1.92 5.11 4.37
N ARG A 96 -3.03 5.85 4.50
CA ARG A 96 -3.41 6.86 3.52
C ARG A 96 -2.43 8.03 3.47
N SER A 97 -1.83 8.36 4.62
CA SER A 97 -0.77 9.37 4.74
C SER A 97 0.61 8.87 4.31
N ALA A 98 0.79 7.55 4.17
CA ALA A 98 2.05 7.02 3.67
C ALA A 98 2.20 7.43 2.20
N ASP A 99 3.36 7.97 1.85
CA ASP A 99 3.69 8.34 0.48
C ASP A 99 3.69 7.09 -0.40
N PHE A 100 2.54 6.74 -0.97
CA PHE A 100 2.42 5.66 -1.96
C PHE A 100 3.37 5.86 -3.14
N LYS A 101 3.78 7.11 -3.41
CA LYS A 101 4.83 7.44 -4.38
C LYS A 101 6.18 6.81 -3.99
N LYS A 102 6.61 6.95 -2.72
CA LYS A 102 7.87 6.35 -2.24
C LYS A 102 7.78 4.82 -2.23
N LEU A 103 6.63 4.28 -1.84
CA LEU A 103 6.40 2.83 -1.86
C LEU A 103 6.40 2.28 -3.30
N ALA A 104 5.77 2.97 -4.25
CA ALA A 104 5.76 2.60 -5.67
C ALA A 104 7.16 2.65 -6.28
N ILE A 105 7.97 3.67 -5.94
CA ILE A 105 9.38 3.77 -6.37
C ILE A 105 10.17 2.58 -5.83
N LEU A 106 10.00 2.22 -4.55
CA LEU A 106 10.70 1.08 -3.95
C LEU A 106 10.33 -0.24 -4.66
N ILE A 107 9.05 -0.47 -4.93
CA ILE A 107 8.57 -1.66 -5.66
C ILE A 107 9.13 -1.69 -7.08
N ALA A 108 9.19 -0.54 -7.78
CA ALA A 108 9.76 -0.45 -9.12
C ALA A 108 11.26 -0.81 -9.14
N ILE A 109 12.03 -0.33 -8.16
CA ILE A 109 13.46 -0.66 -8.04
C ILE A 109 13.66 -2.16 -7.83
N ILE A 110 12.88 -2.77 -6.92
CA ILE A 110 12.93 -4.22 -6.67
C ILE A 110 12.61 -5.01 -7.95
N GLY A 111 11.60 -4.58 -8.71
CA GLY A 111 11.24 -5.19 -9.99
C GLY A 111 12.37 -5.12 -11.02
N ILE A 112 13.09 -4.00 -11.10
CA ILE A 112 14.25 -3.85 -11.99
C ILE A 112 15.39 -4.80 -11.58
N ILE A 113 15.70 -4.88 -10.29
CA ILE A 113 16.75 -5.77 -9.76
C ILE A 113 16.40 -7.24 -10.06
N LEU A 114 15.18 -7.68 -9.76
CA LEU A 114 14.72 -9.04 -10.05
C LEU A 114 14.80 -9.36 -11.55
N ARG A 115 14.43 -8.41 -12.41
CA ARG A 115 14.52 -8.57 -13.87
C ARG A 115 15.96 -8.73 -14.34
N ILE A 116 16.90 -7.99 -13.76
CA ILE A 116 18.34 -8.11 -14.06
C ILE A 116 18.87 -9.46 -13.59
N VAL A 117 18.52 -9.89 -12.36
CA VAL A 117 18.95 -11.18 -11.80
C VAL A 117 18.45 -12.35 -12.64
N TRP A 118 17.15 -12.37 -13.01
CA TRP A 118 16.60 -13.39 -13.91
C TRP A 118 17.29 -13.41 -15.29
N ARG A 119 17.54 -12.25 -15.88
CA ARG A 119 18.30 -12.14 -17.14
C ARG A 119 19.72 -12.70 -17.03
N CYS A 120 20.38 -12.51 -15.90
CA CYS A 120 21.73 -13.04 -15.64
C CYS A 120 21.72 -14.56 -15.48
N GLU A 121 20.70 -15.13 -14.84
CA GLU A 121 20.58 -16.57 -14.61
C GLU A 121 20.31 -17.35 -15.91
N ASP A 122 19.50 -16.80 -16.83
CA ASP A 122 19.31 -17.37 -18.17
C ASP A 122 20.58 -17.28 -19.03
N SER A 123 21.41 -16.25 -18.83
CA SER A 123 22.64 -16.03 -19.60
C SER A 123 23.80 -16.94 -19.19
N GLN A 124 23.77 -17.54 -17.99
CA GLN A 124 24.80 -18.48 -17.52
C GLN A 124 24.60 -19.92 -18.00
N LYS A 125 23.42 -20.28 -18.52
CA LYS A 125 23.14 -21.64 -19.01
C LYS A 125 23.70 -21.94 -20.40
N VAL A 126 24.37 -20.99 -21.05
CA VAL A 126 24.98 -21.17 -22.38
C VAL A 126 26.47 -20.84 -22.32
N GLN A 127 27.27 -21.81 -21.87
CA GLN A 127 28.57 -22.22 -22.44
C GLN A 127 29.36 -23.09 -21.44
N LEU A 128 29.31 -24.41 -21.62
CA LEU A 128 30.44 -25.28 -21.27
C LEU A 128 31.33 -25.41 -22.52
N PRO A 129 32.59 -24.95 -22.52
CA PRO A 129 33.53 -25.31 -23.57
C PRO A 129 33.92 -26.79 -23.41
N ASN A 130 33.51 -27.60 -24.38
CA ASN A 130 33.89 -29.01 -24.50
C ASN A 130 35.34 -29.09 -24.98
N ASN A 131 36.30 -29.03 -24.05
CA ASN A 131 37.70 -29.35 -24.37
C ASN A 131 37.90 -30.86 -24.27
N LYS A 132 37.78 -31.56 -25.41
CA LYS A 132 38.36 -32.89 -25.59
C LYS A 132 39.57 -32.79 -26.52
N HIS A 133 40.74 -32.97 -25.93
CA HIS A 133 41.99 -33.23 -26.62
C HIS A 133 41.91 -34.55 -27.39
N GLY A 134 42.39 -34.56 -28.63
CA GLY A 134 42.61 -35.76 -29.44
C GLY A 134 43.58 -35.44 -30.57
N ILE A 135 44.83 -35.87 -30.38
CA ILE A 135 45.98 -35.75 -31.27
C ILE A 135 45.91 -36.84 -32.36
N LEU A 136 46.09 -36.51 -33.65
CA LEU A 136 47.12 -37.03 -34.59
C LEU A 136 46.79 -36.77 -36.08
N ASN A 137 47.87 -36.61 -36.83
CA ASN A 137 47.99 -36.24 -38.24
C ASN A 137 47.50 -37.31 -39.23
N ASP A 138 47.14 -36.86 -40.43
CA ASP A 138 47.45 -37.41 -41.78
C ASP A 138 46.47 -36.75 -42.78
N SER A 139 46.76 -36.48 -44.05
CA SER A 139 47.95 -36.22 -44.86
C SER A 139 47.41 -35.71 -46.22
N LEU A 140 48.14 -34.78 -46.85
CA LEU A 140 48.21 -34.48 -48.29
C LEU A 140 47.00 -34.00 -49.15
N SER A 141 47.36 -33.04 -50.02
CA SER A 141 46.72 -32.62 -51.30
C SER A 141 45.45 -31.77 -51.18
N GLU A 142 45.30 -30.58 -51.78
CA GLU A 142 45.86 -30.07 -53.04
C GLU A 142 45.71 -28.53 -53.05
N LYS A 143 46.57 -27.83 -53.82
CA LYS A 143 46.64 -26.36 -53.92
C LYS A 143 45.53 -25.76 -54.82
N PRO A 144 45.35 -24.42 -54.81
CA PRO A 144 44.08 -23.76 -55.15
C PRO A 144 43.92 -23.49 -56.65
N TYR A 145 42.67 -23.48 -57.14
CA TYR A 145 42.32 -22.92 -58.44
C TYR A 145 41.43 -21.69 -58.31
N ASN A 146 41.82 -20.69 -59.11
CA ASN A 146 41.34 -19.33 -59.16
C ASN A 146 40.32 -19.16 -60.30
N LYS A 147 39.63 -18.01 -60.27
CA LYS A 147 39.36 -17.11 -61.42
C LYS A 147 37.90 -17.05 -61.94
N ASN A 148 37.32 -15.86 -61.70
CA ASN A 148 36.56 -15.01 -62.65
C ASN A 148 35.20 -15.54 -63.19
N GLN A 149 34.20 -14.74 -63.58
CA GLN A 149 34.06 -13.31 -63.83
C GLN A 149 32.56 -13.04 -64.07
N ASN A 150 32.10 -11.81 -63.77
CA ASN A 150 31.30 -10.88 -64.60
C ASN A 150 30.11 -11.39 -65.45
N THR A 151 29.04 -10.67 -65.79
CA THR A 151 28.43 -9.35 -65.56
C THR A 151 27.24 -9.29 -66.55
N SER A 152 26.10 -8.70 -66.18
CA SER A 152 25.19 -7.87 -67.04
C SER A 152 23.89 -7.68 -66.24
N LYS A 153 23.42 -6.50 -65.81
CA LYS A 153 23.20 -5.17 -66.42
C LYS A 153 22.22 -5.19 -67.60
N SER A 154 20.97 -4.77 -67.36
CA SER A 154 20.12 -3.86 -68.18
C SER A 154 18.79 -3.67 -67.42
N LEU A 155 18.52 -2.56 -66.72
CA LEU A 155 18.02 -1.25 -67.19
C LEU A 155 16.73 -1.28 -68.04
N LEU A 156 15.72 -0.67 -67.42
CA LEU A 156 14.63 0.19 -67.92
C LEU A 156 13.47 -0.37 -68.76
N ASP A 157 12.37 0.38 -68.61
CA ASP A 157 11.09 0.40 -69.34
C ASP A 157 10.03 -0.58 -68.76
N THR A 158 8.83 -0.18 -68.32
CA THR A 158 8.04 1.00 -68.69
C THR A 158 7.07 1.38 -67.57
N LEU A 159 6.90 2.69 -67.45
CA LEU A 159 5.86 3.47 -66.81
C LEU A 159 4.42 2.94 -66.92
N GLU A 160 3.64 3.36 -65.93
CA GLU A 160 2.24 3.81 -66.05
C GLU A 160 1.18 2.81 -66.52
N THR A 161 0.16 2.61 -65.68
CA THR A 161 -1.05 3.48 -65.76
C THR A 161 -2.05 3.14 -64.67
N LYS A 162 -2.52 4.21 -63.99
CA LYS A 162 -3.92 4.52 -63.61
C LYS A 162 -4.68 3.52 -62.72
N LYS A 163 -5.62 3.93 -61.87
CA LYS A 163 -6.15 5.15 -61.26
C LYS A 163 -7.40 4.61 -60.53
N GLU A 164 -7.71 5.20 -59.38
CA GLU A 164 -9.03 5.16 -58.70
C GLU A 164 -9.52 3.83 -58.13
#